data_AF-A0A3D5E7U2-F1
#
_entry.id   AF-A0A3D5E7U2-F1
#
_cell.length_a   1.000
_cell.length_b   1.000
_cell.length_c   1.000
_cell.angle_alpha   90.00
_cell.angle_beta   90.00
_cell.angle_gamma   90.00
#
_symmetry.space_group_name_H-M   'P 1'
#
loop_
_entity.id
_entity.type
_entity.pdbx_description
1 polymer ?
#
loop_
_entity_poly.entity_id
_entity_poly.type
_entity_poly.pdbx_seq_one_letter_code
_entity_poly.pdbx_strand_id
1 'polypeptide(L)'
;MTGYIIRRLIAVPFMLLGISFVLFMLLYIRPGSAAFAVVASIMSGGDEATSKFEEKYGLNDPWYEQYTDWLWGVISEGSFGDALTPPNDSVTEKIFERLPNT
;
A
#
# COMPACT_ATOMS: atom_id res chain seq x y z
N MET A 1 -8.75 -11.15 33.88
CA MET A 1 -9.04 -11.56 32.49
C MET A 1 -9.41 -10.37 31.60
N THR A 2 -10.39 -9.54 31.96
CA THR A 2 -10.88 -8.41 31.12
C THR A 2 -9.80 -7.36 30.79
N GLY A 3 -8.97 -6.95 31.76
CA GLY A 3 -7.88 -5.99 31.52
C GLY A 3 -6.79 -6.51 30.57
N TYR A 4 -6.56 -7.82 30.56
CA TYR A 4 -5.63 -8.45 29.61
C TYR A 4 -6.19 -8.44 28.18
N ILE A 5 -7.50 -8.73 28.02
CA ILE A 5 -8.19 -8.69 26.72
C ILE A 5 -8.17 -7.27 26.15
N ILE A 6 -8.49 -6.25 26.96
CA ILE A 6 -8.47 -4.84 26.53
C ILE A 6 -7.06 -4.41 26.11
N ARG A 7 -6.04 -4.74 26.91
CA ARG A 7 -4.64 -4.45 26.56
C ARG A 7 -4.26 -5.09 25.22
N ARG A 8 -4.71 -6.32 24.96
CA ARG A 8 -4.41 -7.04 23.72
C ARG A 8 -5.16 -6.48 22.51
N LEU A 9 -6.42 -6.08 22.69
CA LEU A 9 -7.23 -5.44 21.65
C LEU A 9 -6.64 -4.10 21.18
N ILE A 10 -5.96 -3.37 22.05
CA ILE A 10 -5.27 -2.11 21.69
C ILE A 10 -3.88 -2.40 21.12
N ALA A 11 -3.16 -3.38 21.67
CA ALA A 11 -1.81 -3.71 21.25
C ALA A 11 -1.74 -4.26 19.82
N VAL A 12 -2.73 -5.05 19.38
CA VAL A 12 -2.72 -5.66 18.04
C VAL A 12 -2.79 -4.62 16.92
N PRO A 13 -3.77 -3.68 16.89
CA PRO A 13 -3.78 -2.61 15.90
C PRO A 13 -2.51 -1.77 15.93
N PHE A 14 -2.00 -1.42 17.12
CA PHE A 14 -0.78 -0.62 17.24
C PHE A 14 0.44 -1.34 16.66
N MET A 15 0.56 -2.64 16.89
CA MET A 15 1.61 -3.47 16.31
C MET A 15 1.49 -3.58 14.78
N LEU A 16 0.28 -3.78 14.26
CA LEU A 16 0.02 -3.84 12.82
C LEU A 16 0.34 -2.50 12.14
N LEU A 17 -0.02 -1.38 12.75
CA LEU A 17 0.35 -0.04 12.29
C LEU A 17 1.87 0.15 12.25
N GLY A 18 2.58 -0.29 13.30
CA GLY A 18 4.04 -0.22 13.32
C GLY A 18 4.68 -1.03 12.19
N ILE A 19 4.22 -2.26 11.96
CA ILE A 19 4.74 -3.12 10.89
C ILE A 19 4.38 -2.55 9.51
N SER A 20 3.13 -2.11 9.30
CA SER A 20 2.71 -1.54 8.02
C SER A 20 3.48 -0.27 7.70
N PHE A 21 3.73 0.59 8.69
CA PHE A 21 4.53 1.80 8.52
C PHE A 21 5.99 1.49 8.14
N VAL A 22 6.62 0.52 8.81
CA VAL A 22 7.99 0.11 8.47
C VAL A 22 8.06 -0.42 7.04
N LEU A 23 7.12 -1.29 6.65
CA LEU A 23 7.05 -1.82 5.29
C LEU A 23 6.80 -0.71 4.26
N PHE A 24 5.91 0.23 4.57
CA PHE A 24 5.64 1.39 3.72
C PHE A 24 6.91 2.22 3.51
N MET A 25 7.61 2.58 4.59
CA MET A 25 8.84 3.37 4.50
C MET A 25 9.95 2.65 3.73
N LEU A 26 10.05 1.32 3.86
CA LEU A 26 10.99 0.52 3.05
C LEU A 26 10.69 0.59 1.55
N LEU A 27 9.41 0.69 1.18
CA LEU A 27 8.99 0.88 -0.21
C LEU A 27 9.19 2.33 -0.67
N TYR A 28 8.87 3.31 0.19
CA TYR A 28 9.01 4.73 -0.10
C TYR A 28 10.47 5.16 -0.32
N ILE A 29 11.40 4.64 0.50
CA ILE A 29 12.83 4.97 0.43
C ILE A 29 13.52 4.28 -0.76
N ARG A 30 12.90 3.26 -1.35
CA ARG A 30 13.52 2.50 -2.45
C ARG A 30 13.85 3.46 -3.61
N PRO A 31 15.12 3.53 -4.05
CA PRO A 31 15.49 4.36 -5.19
C PRO A 31 14.88 3.80 -6.48
N GLY A 32 14.20 4.66 -7.22
CA GLY A 32 13.33 4.30 -8.34
C GLY A 32 11.87 4.30 -7.87
N SER A 33 11.09 5.27 -8.34
CA SER A 33 9.68 5.38 -7.96
C SER A 33 8.95 4.07 -8.28
N ALA A 34 7.97 3.70 -7.46
CA ALA A 34 7.08 2.58 -7.78
C ALA A 34 6.50 2.72 -9.20
N ALA A 35 6.26 3.97 -9.61
CA ALA A 35 5.92 4.35 -10.97
C ALA A 35 6.98 3.94 -12.00
N PHE A 36 8.26 4.23 -11.79
CA PHE A 36 9.31 3.85 -12.73
C PHE A 36 9.40 2.34 -12.94
N ALA A 37 9.28 1.53 -11.88
CA ALA A 37 9.30 0.07 -12.00
C ALA A 37 8.09 -0.47 -12.79
N VAL A 38 6.92 0.12 -12.57
CA VAL A 38 5.68 -0.21 -13.28
C VAL A 38 5.76 0.26 -14.73
N VAL A 39 5.99 1.55 -14.96
CA VAL A 39 6.11 2.13 -16.30
C VAL A 39 7.17 1.40 -17.10
N ALA A 40 8.40 1.21 -16.59
CA ALA A 40 9.46 0.49 -17.30
C ALA A 40 9.12 -0.98 -17.65
N SER A 41 8.19 -1.62 -16.92
CA SER A 41 7.78 -3.00 -17.19
C SER A 41 6.56 -3.13 -18.11
N ILE A 42 5.78 -2.06 -18.31
CA ILE A 42 4.46 -2.11 -18.94
C ILE A 42 4.31 -1.11 -20.09
N MET A 43 4.79 0.11 -19.90
CA MET A 43 4.81 1.15 -20.92
C MET A 43 6.25 1.31 -21.39
N SER A 44 6.52 1.13 -22.68
CA SER A 44 7.76 1.61 -23.30
C SER A 44 7.81 3.15 -23.35
N GLY A 45 7.45 3.81 -22.25
CA GLY A 45 7.32 5.25 -22.11
C GLY A 45 8.50 5.79 -21.31
N GLY A 46 9.18 6.79 -21.88
CA GLY A 46 10.22 7.54 -21.18
C GLY A 46 9.65 8.42 -20.05
N ASP A 47 10.47 9.35 -19.57
CA ASP A 47 10.24 10.14 -18.36
C ASP A 47 8.84 10.80 -18.25
N GLU A 48 8.23 11.22 -19.37
CA GLU A 48 6.89 11.84 -19.38
C GLU A 48 5.76 10.87 -18.99
N ALA A 49 5.85 9.60 -19.38
CA ALA A 49 4.86 8.60 -19.00
C ALA A 49 4.97 8.27 -17.50
N THR A 50 6.19 8.27 -16.97
CA THR A 50 6.47 8.09 -15.54
C THR A 50 5.88 9.21 -14.71
N SER A 51 6.12 10.48 -15.07
CA SER A 51 5.58 11.62 -14.31
C SER A 51 4.04 11.66 -14.30
N LYS A 52 3.39 11.37 -15.44
CA LYS A 52 1.92 11.28 -15.50
C LYS A 52 1.37 10.14 -14.65
N PHE A 53 2.10 9.02 -14.57
CA PHE A 53 1.72 7.91 -13.72
C PHE A 53 1.88 8.27 -12.24
N GLU A 54 2.97 8.92 -11.86
CA GLU A 54 3.18 9.37 -10.48
C GLU A 54 2.11 10.35 -10.01
N GLU A 55 1.75 11.33 -10.84
CA GLU A 55 0.70 12.31 -10.53
C GLU A 55 -0.67 11.63 -10.39
N LYS A 56 -0.99 10.67 -11.26
CA LYS A 56 -2.27 9.96 -11.20
C LYS A 56 -2.45 9.14 -9.91
N TYR A 57 -1.36 8.59 -9.38
CA TYR A 57 -1.39 7.69 -8.21
C TYR A 57 -0.86 8.36 -6.93
N GLY A 58 -0.62 9.68 -6.94
CA GLY A 58 -0.08 10.41 -5.78
C GLY A 58 1.31 9.95 -5.34
N LEU A 59 2.08 9.30 -6.22
CA LEU A 59 3.38 8.72 -5.87
C LEU A 59 4.47 9.78 -5.67
N ASN A 60 4.21 11.01 -6.14
CA ASN A 60 5.05 12.19 -5.92
C ASN A 60 4.70 12.94 -4.63
N ASP A 61 3.63 12.56 -3.95
CA ASP A 61 3.23 13.22 -2.72
C ASP A 61 4.19 12.86 -1.57
N PRO A 62 4.27 13.68 -0.52
CA PRO A 62 5.06 13.34 0.66
C PRO A 62 4.62 12.01 1.28
N TRP A 63 5.56 11.28 1.91
CA TRP A 63 5.29 9.97 2.52
C TRP A 63 4.09 9.97 3.48
N TYR A 64 3.85 11.09 4.17
CA TYR A 64 2.78 11.18 5.16
C TYR A 64 1.41 11.23 4.48
N GLU A 65 1.26 11.96 3.37
CA GLU A 65 0.02 12.00 2.57
C GLU A 65 -0.28 10.63 1.98
N GLN A 66 0.70 10.02 1.31
CA GLN A 66 0.57 8.68 0.74
C GLN A 66 0.21 7.62 1.79
N TYR A 67 0.87 7.65 2.96
CA TYR A 67 0.59 6.67 4.02
C TYR A 67 -0.78 6.90 4.66
N THR A 68 -1.17 8.15 4.92
CA THR A 68 -2.47 8.44 5.54
C THR A 68 -3.63 8.10 4.63
N ASP A 69 -3.52 8.39 3.33
CA ASP A 69 -4.57 8.09 2.36
C ASP A 69 -4.75 6.59 2.18
N TRP A 70 -3.63 5.85 2.06
CA TRP A 70 -3.67 4.39 2.03
C TRP A 70 -4.26 3.81 3.31
N LEU A 71 -3.78 4.26 4.48
CA LEU A 71 -4.26 3.77 5.77
C LEU A 71 -5.74 4.09 5.98
N TRP A 72 -6.19 5.26 5.52
CA TRP A 72 -7.59 5.64 5.55
C TRP A 72 -8.43 4.66 4.75
N GLY A 73 -8.07 4.37 3.49
CA GLY A 73 -8.77 3.38 2.65
C GLY A 73 -8.84 1.99 3.28
N VAL A 74 -7.77 1.56 3.95
CA VAL A 74 -7.76 0.28 4.69
C VAL A 74 -8.75 0.29 5.86
N ILE A 75 -8.85 1.41 6.59
CA ILE A 75 -9.72 1.51 7.77
C ILE A 75 -11.18 1.79 7.41
N SER A 76 -11.43 2.67 6.43
CA SER A 76 -12.77 3.13 6.05
C SER A 76 -13.50 2.13 5.15
N GLU A 77 -12.77 1.53 4.20
CA GLU A 77 -13.34 0.69 3.16
C GLU A 77 -12.91 -0.78 3.28
N GLY A 78 -11.90 -1.08 4.10
CA GLY A 78 -11.29 -2.41 4.12
C GLY A 78 -10.53 -2.72 2.83
N SER A 79 -10.15 -1.69 2.06
CA SER A 79 -9.46 -1.83 0.79
C SER A 79 -7.97 -1.61 0.96
N PHE A 80 -7.16 -2.56 0.49
CA PHE A 80 -5.70 -2.43 0.42
C PHE A 80 -5.23 -1.70 -0.85
N GLY A 81 -6.17 -1.24 -1.68
CA GLY A 81 -5.92 -0.63 -2.99
C GLY A 81 -5.80 -1.66 -4.11
N ASP A 82 -5.51 -1.14 -5.30
CA ASP A 82 -5.32 -1.93 -6.51
C ASP A 82 -3.84 -2.12 -6.82
N ALA A 83 -3.51 -3.21 -7.51
CA ALA A 83 -2.17 -3.42 -8.01
C ALA A 83 -1.79 -2.29 -9.00
N LEU A 84 -0.58 -1.74 -8.85
CA LEU A 84 -0.07 -0.74 -9.80
C LEU A 84 0.34 -1.37 -11.14
N THR A 85 0.52 -2.70 -11.16
CA THR A 85 0.84 -3.49 -12.35
C THR A 85 -0.45 -4.02 -13.00
N PRO A 86 -0.60 -4.00 -14.34
CA PRO A 86 -1.65 -4.70 -15.05
C PRO A 86 -1.75 -6.14 -14.58
N PRO A 87 -2.96 -6.62 -14.30
CA PRO A 87 -4.24 -6.07 -14.73
C PRO A 87 -4.86 -4.98 -13.83
N ASN A 88 -4.14 -4.47 -12.84
CA ASN A 88 -4.64 -3.57 -11.80
C ASN A 88 -5.74 -4.18 -10.92
N ASP A 89 -5.58 -5.46 -10.59
CA ASP A 89 -6.54 -6.17 -9.74
C ASP A 89 -6.54 -5.66 -8.30
N SER A 90 -7.68 -5.80 -7.62
CA SER A 90 -7.83 -5.52 -6.19
C SER A 90 -6.88 -6.38 -5.35
N VAL A 91 -6.05 -5.72 -4.53
CA VAL A 91 -5.13 -6.42 -3.61
C VAL A 91 -5.92 -7.15 -2.53
N THR A 92 -7.04 -6.56 -2.07
CA THR A 92 -7.92 -7.17 -1.07
C THR A 92 -8.44 -8.52 -1.56
N GLU A 93 -8.95 -8.60 -2.79
CA GLU A 93 -9.43 -9.84 -3.39
C GLU A 93 -8.32 -10.89 -3.46
N LYS A 94 -7.12 -10.51 -3.93
CA LYS A 94 -5.96 -11.41 -3.99
C LYS A 94 -5.51 -11.93 -2.63
N ILE A 95 -5.65 -11.14 -1.57
CA ILE A 95 -5.40 -11.60 -0.20
C ILE A 95 -6.44 -12.65 0.18
N PHE A 96 -7.73 -12.36 -0.02
CA PHE A 96 -8.81 -13.28 0.30
C PHE A 96 -8.77 -14.58 -0.50
N GLU A 97 -8.39 -14.55 -1.78
CA GLU A 97 -8.22 -15.74 -2.61
C GLU A 97 -7.12 -16.68 -2.11
N ARG A 98 -6.10 -16.13 -1.42
CA ARG A 98 -4.96 -16.91 -0.91
C ARG A 98 -5.14 -17.43 0.50
N LEU A 99 -6.07 -16.87 1.28
CA LEU A 99 -6.44 -17.37 2.61
C LEU A 99 -7.04 -18.80 2.63
N PRO A 100 -7.93 -19.23 1.71
CA PRO A 100 -8.55 -20.56 1.74
C PRO A 100 -7.61 -21.70 1.31
N ASN A 101 -6.37 -21.41 0.90
CA ASN A 101 -5.37 -22.42 0.54
C ASN A 101 -4.56 -22.94 1.74
N THR A 102 -5.04 -22.70 2.97
CA THR A 102 -4.54 -23.25 4.24
C THR A 102 -5.63 -23.95 5.02
#